data_AF-A0A8T4T6T0-F1
#
_entry.id   AF-A0A8T4T6T0-F1
#
_cell.length_a   1.000
_cell.length_b   1.000
_cell.length_c   1.000
_cell.angle_alpha   90.00
_cell.angle_beta   90.00
_cell.angle_gamma   90.00
#
_symmetry.space_group_name_H-M   'P 1'
#
loop_
_entity.id
_entity.type
_entity.pdbx_description
1 polymer ?
#
loop_
_entity_poly.entity_id
_entity_poly.type
_entity_poly.pdbx_seq_one_letter_code
_entity_poly.pdbx_strand_id
1 'polypeptide(L)'
;MEFRTGLIFAVLIFLFVDSVFADNDFNLDASLKWINKTVLERDWSGSNDEISYTILALSANAYNVEEGINELTSKRSGDGSWNNDVYDTSLAILALHRNNKNVESSVNWLMQQQIKAQNQGRWLVQIRTDQLGSCGLSLSDSEPVSFNVNSTGASCDLDQNGDGWGSWIDLESCAGFNLDYYEEVLVNCNNLGNSDISLLYNTGNNYYIMDDKQNTNRATLIVQNAYFGDYDKTAYASWVLSEIGKQNQVYTTSYLRSNARRDNIVDRSILYMITNDKVYSDWLIRKQSNFTGSWDGNIFNTAFAILALGKNSPSGTKGIQWIKGEQNTNNRSSSFGSWNSDLRDTSFTVWSVFSSGSVINRPGNETRPFNETRPSNTTTPSSNICGNDIRETGEDCDARYSESGTKIRGDDDRCGPAERCRSPDQANECTCQSVLQEDKPCSSDTECDETEEFCDLDNNVCVKKECTSDSQCNPGEICNLELFRCEIEDDSQFECTIDDNCNPGEECLSNKCEAIEGWCDNDNNCDEGFECDTSVNRCFEKKSSFPWWIITIVVLAIAGGVLFFALKKRGSPKKFESKPVLDKREKPIMRPAFKMDQYSSQNSTEKRDMYDERIESELDQSIKRAKELLGKK
;
A
#
# COMPACT_ATOMS: atom_id res chain seq x y z
N MET A 1 -74.16 -30.69 1.04
CA MET A 1 -73.94 -30.10 2.40
C MET A 1 -72.51 -29.57 2.58
N GLU A 2 -71.57 -29.92 1.69
CA GLU A 2 -70.12 -29.70 1.86
C GLU A 2 -69.62 -28.26 1.60
N PHE A 3 -70.38 -27.44 0.84
CA PHE A 3 -69.98 -26.07 0.52
C PHE A 3 -70.01 -25.11 1.73
N ARG A 4 -70.77 -25.43 2.79
CA ARG A 4 -70.83 -24.59 4.00
C ARG A 4 -69.67 -24.86 4.97
N THR A 5 -69.15 -26.08 5.01
CA THR A 5 -67.99 -26.44 5.84
C THR A 5 -66.69 -25.81 5.31
N GLY A 6 -66.49 -25.78 3.99
CA GLY A 6 -65.30 -25.15 3.38
C GLY A 6 -65.20 -23.65 3.63
N LEU A 7 -66.33 -22.92 3.55
CA LEU A 7 -66.34 -21.47 3.82
C LEU A 7 -66.03 -21.15 5.29
N ILE A 8 -66.57 -21.93 6.22
CA ILE A 8 -66.30 -21.76 7.66
C ILE A 8 -64.82 -22.05 7.97
N PHE A 9 -64.22 -23.07 7.34
CA PHE A 9 -62.81 -23.38 7.52
C PHE A 9 -61.90 -22.28 6.93
N ALA A 10 -62.24 -21.74 5.76
CA ALA A 10 -61.50 -20.64 5.16
C ALA A 10 -61.59 -19.35 5.98
N VAL A 11 -62.77 -19.01 6.52
CA VAL A 11 -62.97 -17.85 7.40
C VAL A 11 -62.28 -18.04 8.75
N LEU A 12 -62.28 -19.24 9.32
CA LEU A 12 -61.51 -19.54 10.54
C LEU A 12 -60.00 -19.44 10.29
N ILE A 13 -59.49 -19.92 9.16
CA ILE A 13 -58.07 -19.74 8.81
C ILE A 13 -57.74 -18.26 8.64
N PHE A 14 -58.57 -17.47 7.94
CA PHE A 14 -58.36 -16.02 7.79
C PHE A 14 -58.34 -15.29 9.14
N LEU A 15 -59.30 -15.59 10.02
CA LEU A 15 -59.38 -15.02 11.37
C LEU A 15 -58.24 -15.50 12.31
N PHE A 16 -57.49 -16.55 11.93
CA PHE A 16 -56.26 -16.97 12.61
C PHE A 16 -54.99 -16.37 12.01
N VAL A 17 -55.03 -15.76 10.81
CA VAL A 17 -53.89 -14.96 10.29
C VAL A 17 -53.89 -13.55 10.87
N ASP A 18 -55.08 -13.00 11.15
CA ASP A 18 -55.24 -11.68 11.78
C ASP A 18 -55.05 -11.70 13.30
N SER A 19 -54.86 -12.88 13.91
CA SER A 19 -54.63 -13.01 15.36
C SER A 19 -53.14 -13.00 15.72
N VAL A 20 -52.69 -11.85 16.24
CA VAL A 20 -51.44 -11.67 17.01
C VAL A 20 -50.13 -11.65 16.20
N PHE A 21 -50.01 -10.66 15.31
CA PHE A 21 -48.89 -9.73 15.48
C PHE A 21 -49.38 -8.57 16.35
N ALA A 22 -49.27 -8.74 17.67
CA ALA A 22 -49.22 -7.57 18.52
C ALA A 22 -47.86 -6.93 18.22
N ASP A 23 -47.86 -5.72 17.65
CA ASP A 23 -46.64 -4.91 17.63
C ASP A 23 -46.20 -4.77 19.09
N ASN A 24 -45.02 -5.33 19.40
CA ASN A 24 -44.29 -4.97 20.60
C ASN A 24 -43.84 -3.53 20.40
N ASP A 25 -44.74 -2.59 20.71
CA ASP A 25 -44.52 -1.15 20.55
C ASP A 25 -43.32 -0.71 21.39
N PHE A 26 -42.16 -0.72 20.75
CA PHE A 26 -40.89 -0.29 21.32
C PHE A 26 -41.02 1.10 21.94
N ASN A 27 -40.61 1.21 23.19
CA ASN A 27 -40.75 2.42 23.98
C ASN A 27 -39.42 2.82 24.61
N LEU A 28 -38.71 3.76 23.97
CA LEU A 28 -37.43 4.30 24.47
C LEU A 28 -37.59 5.04 25.81
N ASP A 29 -38.71 5.73 26.02
CA ASP A 29 -39.02 6.42 27.28
C ASP A 29 -39.21 5.42 28.43
N ALA A 30 -39.80 4.25 28.16
CA ALA A 30 -39.86 3.16 29.14
C ALA A 30 -38.46 2.63 29.49
N SER A 31 -37.55 2.44 28.52
CA SER A 31 -36.16 2.07 28.80
C SER A 31 -35.46 3.10 29.70
N LEU A 32 -35.54 4.39 29.34
CA LEU A 32 -34.89 5.46 30.09
C LEU A 32 -35.43 5.58 31.52
N LYS A 33 -36.76 5.49 31.69
CA LYS A 33 -37.40 5.45 33.01
C LYS A 33 -36.98 4.23 33.82
N TRP A 34 -36.86 3.06 33.19
CA TRP A 34 -36.42 1.85 33.87
C TRP A 34 -34.97 1.92 34.30
N ILE A 35 -34.05 2.38 33.44
CA ILE A 35 -32.64 2.61 33.77
C ILE A 35 -32.55 3.58 34.97
N ASN A 36 -33.16 4.77 34.84
CA ASN A 36 -33.10 5.82 35.85
C ASN A 36 -33.69 5.37 37.20
N LYS A 37 -34.83 4.67 37.18
CA LYS A 37 -35.42 4.08 38.38
C LYS A 37 -34.45 3.07 39.03
N THR A 38 -33.89 2.17 38.22
CA THR A 38 -33.03 1.07 38.70
C THR A 38 -31.76 1.60 39.37
N VAL A 39 -31.11 2.64 38.83
CA VAL A 39 -29.92 3.22 39.49
C VAL A 39 -30.24 4.04 40.73
N LEU A 40 -31.38 4.73 40.77
CA LEU A 40 -31.82 5.45 41.98
C LEU A 40 -32.21 4.49 43.11
N GLU A 41 -32.87 3.36 42.80
CA GLU A 41 -33.16 2.30 43.79
C GLU A 41 -31.88 1.57 44.27
N ARG A 42 -30.82 1.56 43.45
CA ARG A 42 -29.50 1.00 43.78
C ARG A 42 -28.53 2.01 44.41
N ASP A 43 -28.90 3.28 44.57
CA ASP A 43 -28.01 4.38 44.98
C ASP A 43 -26.70 4.40 44.15
N TRP A 44 -26.84 4.24 42.83
CA TRP A 44 -25.77 4.09 41.84
C TRP A 44 -24.75 2.95 42.10
N SER A 45 -25.01 2.06 43.06
CA SER A 45 -24.15 0.90 43.32
C SER A 45 -24.16 -0.10 42.15
N GLY A 46 -22.98 -0.57 41.77
CA GLY A 46 -22.76 -1.44 40.61
C GLY A 46 -21.30 -1.51 40.21
N SER A 47 -21.01 -2.32 39.19
CA SER A 47 -19.69 -2.39 38.55
C SER A 47 -19.38 -1.12 37.76
N ASN A 48 -18.11 -0.90 37.45
CA ASN A 48 -17.68 0.32 36.75
C ASN A 48 -18.26 0.40 35.33
N ASP A 49 -18.45 -0.73 34.65
CA ASP A 49 -19.06 -0.81 33.32
C ASP A 49 -20.59 -0.57 33.33
N GLU A 50 -21.33 -1.15 34.27
CA GLU A 50 -22.76 -0.85 34.51
C GLU A 50 -22.99 0.66 34.69
N ILE A 51 -22.19 1.29 35.56
CA ILE A 51 -22.31 2.72 35.88
C ILE A 51 -21.91 3.56 34.67
N SER A 52 -20.80 3.22 34.00
CA SER A 52 -20.29 3.94 32.83
C SER A 52 -21.29 3.95 31.67
N TYR A 53 -21.86 2.78 31.32
CA TYR A 53 -22.89 2.71 30.28
C TYR A 53 -24.19 3.41 30.70
N THR A 54 -24.55 3.38 31.97
CA THR A 54 -25.75 4.07 32.46
C THR A 54 -25.61 5.59 32.42
N ILE A 55 -24.45 6.13 32.82
CA ILE A 55 -24.12 7.56 32.66
C ILE A 55 -24.21 7.96 31.18
N LEU A 56 -23.58 7.19 30.28
CA LEU A 56 -23.61 7.42 28.83
C LEU A 56 -25.04 7.38 28.25
N ALA A 57 -25.87 6.43 28.68
CA ALA A 57 -27.25 6.28 28.22
C ALA A 57 -28.15 7.42 28.69
N LEU A 58 -28.10 7.76 29.98
CA LEU A 58 -28.95 8.76 30.59
C LEU A 58 -28.55 10.18 30.17
N SER A 59 -27.26 10.53 30.17
CA SER A 59 -26.84 11.90 29.85
C SER A 59 -27.05 12.25 28.38
N ALA A 60 -26.83 11.29 27.47
CA ALA A 60 -27.13 11.46 26.04
C ALA A 60 -28.65 11.59 25.74
N ASN A 61 -29.52 11.38 26.73
CA ASN A 61 -30.96 11.61 26.69
C ASN A 61 -31.42 12.68 27.71
N ALA A 62 -30.51 13.57 28.14
CA ALA A 62 -30.78 14.71 29.02
C ALA A 62 -31.33 14.39 30.42
N TYR A 63 -31.09 13.19 30.95
CA TYR A 63 -31.30 12.88 32.37
C TYR A 63 -30.14 13.43 33.23
N ASN A 64 -30.43 13.74 34.50
CA ASN A 64 -29.38 14.11 35.45
C ASN A 64 -28.59 12.86 35.86
N VAL A 65 -27.26 12.94 35.73
CA VAL A 65 -26.32 11.84 36.04
C VAL A 65 -25.25 12.24 37.06
N GLU A 66 -25.36 13.41 37.70
CA GLU A 66 -24.28 13.94 38.55
C GLU A 66 -23.97 13.05 39.77
N GLU A 67 -24.98 12.39 40.35
CA GLU A 67 -24.80 11.36 41.39
C GLU A 67 -23.96 10.18 40.87
N GLY A 68 -24.29 9.65 39.69
CA GLY A 68 -23.53 8.59 39.04
C GLY A 68 -22.09 8.99 38.68
N ILE A 69 -21.89 10.23 38.23
CA ILE A 69 -20.57 10.79 37.97
C ILE A 69 -19.76 10.92 39.27
N ASN A 70 -20.39 11.35 40.37
CA ASN A 70 -19.75 11.44 41.68
C ASN A 70 -19.38 10.04 42.20
N GLU A 71 -20.25 9.05 42.07
CA GLU A 71 -19.99 7.67 42.46
C GLU A 71 -18.91 7.00 41.58
N LEU A 72 -18.93 7.22 40.27
CA LEU A 72 -17.85 6.75 39.40
C LEU A 72 -16.53 7.45 39.75
N THR A 73 -16.55 8.73 40.08
CA THR A 73 -15.34 9.48 40.51
C THR A 73 -14.86 9.05 41.91
N SER A 74 -15.75 8.65 42.82
CA SER A 74 -15.42 8.16 44.16
C SER A 74 -14.59 6.86 44.12
N LYS A 75 -14.86 6.02 43.10
CA LYS A 75 -14.15 4.77 42.82
C LYS A 75 -12.78 4.94 42.14
N ARG A 76 -12.43 6.16 41.70
CA ARG A 76 -11.13 6.42 41.06
C ARG A 76 -10.00 6.38 42.10
N SER A 77 -9.03 5.51 41.86
CA SER A 77 -7.82 5.37 42.67
C SER A 77 -6.89 6.58 42.49
N GLY A 78 -5.96 6.76 43.45
CA GLY A 78 -5.06 7.92 43.47
C GLY A 78 -4.07 8.00 42.29
N ASP A 79 -3.87 6.89 41.58
CA ASP A 79 -3.10 6.78 40.34
C ASP A 79 -3.91 7.16 39.09
N GLY A 80 -5.23 7.36 39.21
CA GLY A 80 -6.15 7.64 38.12
C GLY A 80 -6.92 6.42 37.61
N SER A 81 -6.66 5.20 38.10
CA SER A 81 -7.29 3.96 37.65
C SER A 81 -8.63 3.66 38.33
N TRP A 82 -9.38 2.72 37.77
CA TRP A 82 -10.46 2.00 38.45
C TRP A 82 -10.03 0.55 38.64
N ASN A 83 -10.08 0.06 39.88
CA ASN A 83 -9.68 -1.30 40.27
C ASN A 83 -8.25 -1.73 39.84
N ASN A 84 -7.36 -0.80 39.46
CA ASN A 84 -6.11 -1.10 38.75
C ASN A 84 -6.34 -2.00 37.51
N ASP A 85 -7.47 -1.78 36.82
CA ASP A 85 -7.90 -2.57 35.67
C ASP A 85 -8.12 -1.70 34.42
N VAL A 86 -7.60 -2.19 33.29
CA VAL A 86 -7.63 -1.50 32.00
C VAL A 86 -9.04 -1.38 31.43
N TYR A 87 -9.87 -2.43 31.54
CA TYR A 87 -11.22 -2.46 30.99
C TYR A 87 -12.13 -1.49 31.76
N ASP A 88 -12.13 -1.59 33.09
CA ASP A 88 -12.88 -0.68 33.97
C ASP A 88 -12.46 0.78 33.77
N THR A 89 -11.14 1.03 33.75
CA THR A 89 -10.60 2.39 33.55
C THR A 89 -10.96 2.95 32.18
N SER A 90 -10.94 2.13 31.12
CA SER A 90 -11.33 2.57 29.77
C SER A 90 -12.80 3.00 29.72
N LEU A 91 -13.72 2.19 30.26
CA LEU A 91 -15.14 2.56 30.24
C LEU A 91 -15.45 3.77 31.12
N ALA A 92 -14.77 3.91 32.27
CA ALA A 92 -14.90 5.08 33.12
C ALA A 92 -14.39 6.36 32.43
N ILE A 93 -13.25 6.30 31.73
CA ILE A 93 -12.73 7.39 30.89
C ILE A 93 -13.77 7.79 29.83
N LEU A 94 -14.34 6.83 29.10
CA LEU A 94 -15.33 7.12 28.06
C LEU A 94 -16.56 7.85 28.63
N ALA A 95 -17.10 7.37 29.75
CA ALA A 95 -18.26 7.98 30.41
C ALA A 95 -17.97 9.39 30.93
N LEU A 96 -16.84 9.60 31.60
CA LEU A 96 -16.47 10.90 32.16
C LEU A 96 -16.09 11.92 31.07
N HIS A 97 -15.34 11.50 30.05
CA HIS A 97 -14.95 12.35 28.92
C HIS A 97 -16.18 12.84 28.13
N ARG A 98 -17.10 11.94 27.78
CA ARG A 98 -18.37 12.30 27.11
C ARG A 98 -19.29 13.20 27.94
N ASN A 99 -19.01 13.38 29.24
CA ASN A 99 -19.70 14.30 30.15
C ASN A 99 -18.83 15.50 30.58
N ASN A 100 -17.76 15.81 29.82
CA ASN A 100 -16.87 16.96 30.04
C ASN A 100 -16.19 16.99 31.42
N LYS A 101 -15.94 15.82 32.03
CA LYS A 101 -15.19 15.69 33.29
C LYS A 101 -13.72 15.38 33.01
N ASN A 102 -12.81 15.82 33.89
CA ASN A 102 -11.37 15.63 33.66
C ASN A 102 -10.93 14.17 33.87
N VAL A 103 -10.40 13.58 32.79
CA VAL A 103 -9.89 12.21 32.70
C VAL A 103 -8.37 12.13 32.48
N GLU A 104 -7.64 13.25 32.49
CA GLU A 104 -6.22 13.33 32.08
C GLU A 104 -5.31 12.36 32.86
N SER A 105 -5.41 12.31 34.18
CA SER A 105 -4.64 11.35 34.99
C SER A 105 -4.96 9.89 34.66
N SER A 106 -6.24 9.59 34.42
CA SER A 106 -6.72 8.27 34.01
C SER A 106 -6.24 7.86 32.62
N VAL A 107 -6.22 8.80 31.67
CA VAL A 107 -5.68 8.60 30.32
C VAL A 107 -4.16 8.37 30.39
N ASN A 108 -3.43 9.15 31.18
CA ASN A 108 -2.00 8.98 31.37
C ASN A 108 -1.67 7.62 32.03
N TRP A 109 -2.43 7.21 33.06
CA TRP A 109 -2.31 5.89 33.67
C TRP A 109 -2.55 4.78 32.64
N LEU A 110 -3.62 4.89 31.85
CA LEU A 110 -3.99 3.91 30.83
C LEU A 110 -2.89 3.80 29.77
N MET A 111 -2.41 4.93 29.26
CA MET A 111 -1.31 5.01 28.29
C MET A 111 -0.02 4.32 28.78
N GLN A 112 0.27 4.38 30.09
CA GLN A 112 1.40 3.70 30.74
C GLN A 112 1.22 2.18 30.89
N GLN A 113 0.02 1.63 30.66
CA GLN A 113 -0.21 0.17 30.68
C GLN A 113 0.12 -0.52 29.35
N GLN A 114 0.54 0.22 28.31
CA GLN A 114 1.04 -0.37 27.08
C GLN A 114 2.38 -1.08 27.33
N ILE A 115 2.44 -2.36 26.99
CA ILE A 115 3.63 -3.21 27.10
C ILE A 115 3.90 -3.95 25.79
N LYS A 116 5.15 -4.32 25.50
CA LYS A 116 5.52 -5.10 24.30
C LYS A 116 4.79 -6.46 24.30
N ALA A 117 4.12 -6.79 23.21
CA ALA A 117 3.46 -8.08 22.99
C ALA A 117 4.50 -9.19 22.71
N GLN A 118 5.18 -9.64 23.76
CA GLN A 118 6.24 -10.65 23.64
C GLN A 118 5.69 -12.02 23.21
N ASN A 119 6.46 -12.71 22.36
CA ASN A 119 6.36 -14.14 22.03
C ASN A 119 5.24 -14.61 21.07
N GLN A 120 4.58 -13.73 20.30
CA GLN A 120 3.46 -14.15 19.43
C GLN A 120 3.65 -13.98 17.92
N GLY A 121 4.67 -13.25 17.47
CA GLY A 121 4.90 -13.06 16.04
C GLY A 121 6.24 -12.42 15.71
N ARG A 122 6.55 -12.42 14.42
CA ARG A 122 7.76 -11.83 13.81
C ARG A 122 7.39 -10.58 13.03
N TRP A 123 8.25 -9.57 13.07
CA TRP A 123 8.15 -8.41 12.20
C TRP A 123 9.08 -8.59 11.01
N LEU A 124 8.52 -8.64 9.82
CA LEU A 124 9.22 -8.91 8.58
C LEU A 124 9.07 -7.71 7.63
N VAL A 125 10.14 -7.30 6.96
CA VAL A 125 10.11 -6.34 5.86
C VAL A 125 10.19 -7.09 4.54
N GLN A 126 9.23 -6.83 3.67
CA GLN A 126 9.24 -7.26 2.28
C GLN A 126 9.69 -6.10 1.39
N ILE A 127 10.66 -6.36 0.51
CA ILE A 127 11.07 -5.44 -0.55
C ILE A 127 10.88 -6.17 -1.87
N ARG A 128 10.03 -5.65 -2.75
CA ARG A 128 9.74 -6.21 -4.07
C ARG A 128 10.23 -5.26 -5.15
N THR A 129 11.00 -5.80 -6.09
CA THR A 129 11.66 -5.09 -7.17
C THR A 129 11.94 -6.08 -8.30
N ASP A 130 12.22 -5.60 -9.50
CA ASP A 130 12.86 -6.35 -10.59
C ASP A 130 14.35 -6.01 -10.74
N GLN A 131 14.83 -5.01 -10.00
CA GLN A 131 16.21 -4.51 -10.03
C GLN A 131 17.13 -5.32 -9.10
N LEU A 132 18.44 -5.07 -9.20
CA LEU A 132 19.47 -5.62 -8.33
C LEU A 132 20.18 -4.46 -7.62
N GLY A 133 20.34 -4.56 -6.30
CA GLY A 133 20.97 -3.51 -5.51
C GLY A 133 20.94 -3.82 -4.02
N SER A 134 20.98 -2.78 -3.19
CA SER A 134 20.93 -2.92 -1.73
C SER A 134 20.01 -1.91 -1.07
N CYS A 135 19.42 -2.29 0.07
CA CYS A 135 18.68 -1.40 0.96
C CYS A 135 19.27 -1.44 2.38
N GLY A 136 19.45 -0.27 2.98
CA GLY A 136 19.75 -0.12 4.40
C GLY A 136 18.47 -0.05 5.23
N LEU A 137 18.42 -0.78 6.34
CA LEU A 137 17.36 -0.68 7.35
C LEU A 137 17.96 -0.16 8.66
N SER A 138 17.29 0.76 9.35
CA SER A 138 17.65 1.20 10.70
C SER A 138 16.42 1.49 11.56
N LEU A 139 16.58 1.45 12.88
CA LEU A 139 15.75 2.25 13.80
C LEU A 139 16.27 3.69 13.83
N SER A 140 15.43 4.66 14.20
CA SER A 140 15.69 6.11 14.07
C SER A 140 17.06 6.61 14.55
N ASP A 141 17.65 6.00 15.57
CA ASP A 141 18.94 6.42 16.16
C ASP A 141 20.08 5.38 15.97
N SER A 142 19.93 4.45 15.01
CA SER A 142 20.85 3.31 14.84
C SER A 142 21.54 3.28 13.47
N GLU A 143 22.77 2.76 13.45
CA GLU A 143 23.52 2.51 12.21
C GLU A 143 22.75 1.55 11.27
N PRO A 144 22.64 1.87 9.97
CA PRO A 144 21.85 1.08 9.03
C PRO A 144 22.51 -0.27 8.70
N VAL A 145 21.73 -1.34 8.83
CA VAL A 145 22.09 -2.69 8.40
C VAL A 145 21.73 -2.85 6.94
N SER A 146 22.72 -3.12 6.08
CA SER A 146 22.52 -3.23 4.64
C SER A 146 22.20 -4.66 4.19
N PHE A 147 21.18 -4.79 3.34
CA PHE A 147 20.72 -6.04 2.75
C PHE A 147 20.77 -5.98 1.22
N ASN A 148 21.31 -7.02 0.60
CA ASN A 148 21.25 -7.18 -0.86
C ASN A 148 19.85 -7.63 -1.28
N VAL A 149 19.31 -6.99 -2.32
CA VAL A 149 17.95 -7.20 -2.83
C VAL A 149 18.00 -7.49 -4.32
N ASN A 150 17.20 -8.45 -4.77
CA ASN A 150 17.06 -8.81 -6.17
C ASN A 150 15.60 -9.15 -6.52
N SER A 151 15.34 -9.66 -7.73
CA SER A 151 14.00 -10.04 -8.20
C SER A 151 13.31 -11.18 -7.43
N THR A 152 14.04 -11.89 -6.55
CA THR A 152 13.51 -12.86 -5.58
C THR A 152 13.35 -12.27 -4.17
N GLY A 153 13.56 -10.95 -4.01
CA GLY A 153 13.48 -10.21 -2.75
C GLY A 153 14.83 -10.02 -2.05
N ALA A 154 14.77 -9.70 -0.76
CA ALA A 154 15.93 -9.61 0.12
C ALA A 154 16.10 -10.94 0.86
N SER A 155 17.25 -11.60 0.69
CA SER A 155 17.51 -12.90 1.32
C SER A 155 18.25 -12.73 2.64
N CYS A 156 17.56 -12.96 3.75
CA CYS A 156 18.21 -13.18 5.04
C CYS A 156 18.42 -14.68 5.26
N ASP A 157 19.63 -15.14 4.91
CA ASP A 157 20.08 -16.51 5.15
C ASP A 157 21.29 -16.46 6.11
N LEU A 158 20.99 -16.43 7.42
CA LEU A 158 21.98 -16.20 8.48
C LEU A 158 22.95 -17.36 8.71
N ASP A 159 22.58 -18.57 8.27
CA ASP A 159 23.37 -19.79 8.47
C ASP A 159 23.72 -20.54 7.17
N GLN A 160 23.24 -20.05 6.02
CA GLN A 160 23.44 -20.62 4.68
C GLN A 160 22.88 -22.03 4.50
N ASN A 161 21.96 -22.46 5.38
CA ASN A 161 21.32 -23.76 5.31
C ASN A 161 20.07 -23.76 4.39
N GLY A 162 19.66 -22.58 3.90
CA GLY A 162 18.50 -22.44 3.02
C GLY A 162 17.15 -22.59 3.74
N ASP A 163 17.12 -22.45 5.07
CA ASP A 163 15.90 -22.41 5.89
C ASP A 163 15.49 -20.99 6.34
N GLY A 164 16.24 -19.97 5.89
CA GLY A 164 15.88 -18.56 6.03
C GLY A 164 14.47 -18.24 5.50
N TRP A 165 13.90 -17.13 5.95
CA TRP A 165 12.48 -16.78 5.78
C TRP A 165 12.08 -16.34 4.35
N GLY A 166 12.78 -16.85 3.35
CA GLY A 166 12.62 -16.53 1.95
C GLY A 166 12.99 -15.08 1.63
N SER A 167 12.10 -14.43 0.89
CA SER A 167 12.24 -13.08 0.32
C SER A 167 12.09 -11.91 1.31
N TRP A 168 12.25 -12.16 2.61
CA TRP A 168 11.88 -11.24 3.69
C TRP A 168 13.00 -11.05 4.71
N ILE A 169 13.11 -9.83 5.25
CA ILE A 169 14.05 -9.46 6.32
C ILE A 169 13.32 -9.49 7.66
N ASP A 170 13.68 -10.38 8.57
CA ASP A 170 13.16 -10.41 9.95
C ASP A 170 13.87 -9.36 10.81
N LEU A 171 13.15 -8.39 11.36
CA LEU A 171 13.76 -7.23 12.01
C LEU A 171 14.56 -7.57 13.27
N GLU A 172 14.10 -8.52 14.07
CA GLU A 172 14.77 -8.89 15.31
C GLU A 172 15.92 -9.87 15.08
N SER A 173 15.74 -10.86 14.19
CA SER A 173 16.76 -11.89 13.95
C SER A 173 17.75 -11.58 12.83
N CYS A 174 17.34 -10.89 11.76
CA CYS A 174 18.21 -10.54 10.63
C CYS A 174 18.88 -9.19 10.78
N ALA A 175 18.10 -8.15 11.12
CA ALA A 175 18.65 -6.81 11.35
C ALA A 175 19.19 -6.63 12.78
N GLY A 176 18.95 -7.60 13.68
CA GLY A 176 19.45 -7.58 15.05
C GLY A 176 18.79 -6.51 15.94
N PHE A 177 17.65 -5.96 15.52
CA PHE A 177 16.97 -4.90 16.24
C PHE A 177 16.29 -5.44 17.51
N ASN A 178 16.40 -4.71 18.61
CA ASN A 178 15.64 -4.99 19.83
C ASN A 178 14.39 -4.10 19.86
N LEU A 179 13.36 -4.46 19.08
CA LEU A 179 12.14 -3.66 18.95
C LEU A 179 11.41 -3.52 20.30
N ASP A 180 10.90 -2.34 20.64
CA ASP A 180 9.96 -2.18 21.75
C ASP A 180 8.48 -2.39 21.31
N TYR A 181 7.53 -1.81 22.04
CA TYR A 181 6.11 -1.78 21.72
C TYR A 181 5.76 -0.80 20.59
N TYR A 182 6.64 0.16 20.30
CA TYR A 182 6.59 1.11 19.19
C TYR A 182 7.99 1.30 18.63
N GLU A 183 8.15 1.18 17.31
CA GLU A 183 9.39 1.54 16.62
C GLU A 183 9.09 2.15 15.25
N GLU A 184 9.95 3.07 14.83
CA GLU A 184 10.04 3.56 13.45
C GLU A 184 11.22 2.89 12.76
N VAL A 185 10.93 2.10 11.73
CA VAL A 185 11.94 1.42 10.91
C VAL A 185 12.12 2.22 9.63
N LEU A 186 13.29 2.80 9.47
CA LEU A 186 13.71 3.51 8.26
C LEU A 186 14.22 2.48 7.24
N VAL A 187 13.80 2.63 6.00
CA VAL A 187 14.25 1.80 4.87
C VAL A 187 14.75 2.72 3.77
N ASN A 188 16.03 2.63 3.43
CA ASN A 188 16.67 3.40 2.37
C ASN A 188 17.19 2.44 1.28
N CYS A 189 16.51 2.45 0.14
CA CYS A 189 16.80 1.68 -1.07
C CYS A 189 17.40 2.54 -2.20
N ASN A 190 18.07 3.66 -1.89
CA ASN A 190 18.72 4.52 -2.90
C ASN A 190 19.72 3.75 -3.79
N ASN A 191 20.39 2.74 -3.23
CA ASN A 191 21.31 1.84 -3.94
C ASN A 191 20.63 0.65 -4.65
N LEU A 192 19.30 0.67 -4.77
CA LEU A 192 18.49 -0.29 -5.52
C LEU A 192 17.65 0.41 -6.59
N GLY A 193 17.02 1.54 -6.22
CA GLY A 193 15.99 2.22 -7.02
C GLY A 193 14.62 2.10 -6.38
N ASN A 194 13.57 2.36 -7.16
CA ASN A 194 12.20 2.28 -6.66
C ASN A 194 11.76 0.81 -6.45
N SER A 195 11.03 0.58 -5.37
CA SER A 195 10.56 -0.74 -4.95
C SER A 195 9.21 -0.64 -4.23
N ASP A 196 8.53 -1.76 -4.06
CA ASP A 196 7.41 -1.86 -3.14
C ASP A 196 7.94 -2.38 -1.80
N ILE A 197 7.74 -1.61 -0.73
CA ILE A 197 8.27 -1.85 0.62
C ILE A 197 7.10 -2.04 1.58
N SER A 198 6.92 -3.24 2.11
CA SER A 198 5.80 -3.59 2.99
C SER A 198 6.28 -4.09 4.35
N LEU A 199 5.63 -3.65 5.43
CA LEU A 199 5.79 -4.20 6.77
C LEU A 199 4.76 -5.31 7.00
N LEU A 200 5.25 -6.49 7.36
CA LEU A 200 4.45 -7.68 7.63
C LEU A 200 4.60 -8.07 9.10
N TYR A 201 3.49 -8.43 9.73
CA TYR A 201 3.49 -9.16 11.00
C TYR A 201 3.09 -10.61 10.74
N ASN A 202 3.93 -11.57 11.14
CA ASN A 202 3.69 -13.00 10.97
C ASN A 202 3.36 -13.65 12.32
N THR A 203 2.23 -14.38 12.40
CA THR A 203 1.90 -15.22 13.57
C THR A 203 1.56 -16.64 13.14
N GLY A 204 2.48 -17.57 13.41
CA GLY A 204 2.40 -18.94 12.89
C GLY A 204 2.31 -18.94 11.36
N ASN A 205 1.20 -19.45 10.82
CA ASN A 205 0.97 -19.53 9.37
C ASN A 205 0.24 -18.29 8.80
N ASN A 206 -0.07 -17.27 9.62
CA ASN A 206 -0.79 -16.08 9.17
C ASN A 206 0.19 -14.92 8.93
N TYR A 207 -0.09 -14.12 7.91
CA TYR A 207 0.65 -12.90 7.59
C TYR A 207 -0.33 -11.73 7.52
N TYR A 208 0.01 -10.63 8.18
CA TYR A 208 -0.78 -9.41 8.22
C TYR A 208 0.07 -8.29 7.62
N ILE A 209 -0.42 -7.66 6.55
CA ILE A 209 0.19 -6.43 6.02
C ILE A 209 -0.18 -5.29 7.00
N MET A 210 0.84 -4.68 7.58
CA MET A 210 0.72 -3.63 8.60
C MET A 210 0.92 -2.24 8.00
N ASP A 211 1.88 -2.13 7.08
CA ASP A 211 2.11 -0.95 6.25
C ASP A 211 2.59 -1.39 4.86
N ASP A 212 2.36 -0.57 3.83
CA ASP A 212 2.70 -0.88 2.44
C ASP A 212 2.96 0.42 1.65
N LYS A 213 4.20 0.61 1.19
CA LYS A 213 4.62 1.75 0.36
C LYS A 213 4.96 1.23 -1.03
N GLN A 214 4.37 1.82 -2.06
CA GLN A 214 4.47 1.34 -3.44
C GLN A 214 5.35 2.28 -4.28
N ASN A 215 6.19 1.72 -5.16
CA ASN A 215 7.08 2.47 -6.06
C ASN A 215 7.89 3.59 -5.36
N THR A 216 8.62 3.25 -4.30
CA THR A 216 9.49 4.17 -3.55
C THR A 216 10.89 3.60 -3.33
N ASN A 217 11.88 4.48 -3.28
CA ASN A 217 13.26 4.19 -2.85
C ASN A 217 13.47 4.44 -1.35
N ARG A 218 12.55 5.11 -0.65
CA ARG A 218 12.62 5.39 0.79
C ARG A 218 11.28 5.14 1.48
N ALA A 219 11.30 4.61 2.70
CA ALA A 219 10.09 4.38 3.49
C ALA A 219 10.38 4.46 5.00
N THR A 220 9.40 4.94 5.76
CA THR A 220 9.30 4.67 7.20
C THR A 220 8.15 3.70 7.42
N LEU A 221 8.45 2.61 8.13
CA LEU A 221 7.50 1.56 8.50
C LEU A 221 7.28 1.62 10.02
N ILE A 222 6.01 1.59 10.46
CA ILE A 222 5.67 1.74 11.88
C ILE A 222 5.36 0.38 12.51
N VAL A 223 6.24 -0.07 13.40
CA VAL A 223 6.02 -1.24 14.25
C VAL A 223 5.05 -0.85 15.36
N GLN A 224 3.87 -1.46 15.35
CA GLN A 224 2.85 -1.29 16.39
C GLN A 224 2.70 -2.61 17.15
N ASN A 225 3.43 -2.77 18.26
CA ASN A 225 3.61 -4.04 18.98
C ASN A 225 3.19 -3.98 20.46
N ALA A 226 2.29 -3.05 20.82
CA ALA A 226 1.75 -2.92 22.17
C ALA A 226 0.55 -3.86 22.43
N TYR A 227 0.33 -4.19 23.69
CA TYR A 227 -0.93 -4.73 24.20
C TYR A 227 -1.12 -4.34 25.67
N PHE A 228 -2.30 -4.62 26.24
CA PHE A 228 -2.69 -4.28 27.60
C PHE A 228 -2.92 -5.55 28.47
N GLY A 229 -2.06 -6.56 28.31
CA GLY A 229 -2.08 -7.81 29.10
C GLY A 229 -3.02 -8.90 28.59
N ASP A 230 -4.19 -8.56 28.03
CA ASP A 230 -5.07 -9.50 27.35
C ASP A 230 -5.88 -8.86 26.21
N TYR A 231 -6.61 -9.68 25.44
CA TYR A 231 -7.36 -9.23 24.27
C TYR A 231 -8.48 -8.24 24.62
N ASP A 232 -9.30 -8.52 25.63
CA ASP A 232 -10.47 -7.70 25.95
C ASP A 232 -10.02 -6.34 26.51
N LYS A 233 -9.02 -6.32 27.40
CA LYS A 233 -8.38 -5.10 27.87
C LYS A 233 -7.79 -4.28 26.73
N THR A 234 -7.05 -4.91 25.83
CA THR A 234 -6.43 -4.24 24.67
C THR A 234 -7.49 -3.67 23.73
N ALA A 235 -8.55 -4.42 23.45
CA ALA A 235 -9.60 -4.02 22.53
C ALA A 235 -10.38 -2.80 23.06
N TYR A 236 -10.78 -2.83 24.33
CA TYR A 236 -11.53 -1.72 24.94
C TYR A 236 -10.67 -0.49 25.18
N ALA A 237 -9.41 -0.63 25.61
CA ALA A 237 -8.49 0.50 25.74
C ALA A 237 -8.24 1.19 24.38
N SER A 238 -7.98 0.40 23.33
CA SER A 238 -7.69 0.94 22.00
C SER A 238 -8.91 1.63 21.38
N TRP A 239 -10.11 1.05 21.58
CA TRP A 239 -11.36 1.68 21.17
C TRP A 239 -11.59 3.01 21.90
N VAL A 240 -11.50 3.04 23.23
CA VAL A 240 -11.75 4.25 24.02
C VAL A 240 -10.72 5.34 23.73
N LEU A 241 -9.43 4.99 23.64
CA LEU A 241 -8.37 5.94 23.31
C LEU A 241 -8.56 6.51 21.89
N SER A 242 -9.02 5.72 20.92
CA SER A 242 -9.43 6.22 19.61
C SER A 242 -10.64 7.17 19.69
N GLU A 243 -11.65 6.82 20.49
CA GLU A 243 -12.85 7.65 20.68
C GLU A 243 -12.55 9.04 21.25
N ILE A 244 -11.53 9.16 22.12
CA ILE A 244 -11.11 10.43 22.72
C ILE A 244 -9.97 11.14 21.97
N GLY A 245 -9.64 10.72 20.75
CA GLY A 245 -8.64 11.39 19.90
C GLY A 245 -7.17 11.09 20.24
N LYS A 246 -6.90 9.93 20.85
CA LYS A 246 -5.55 9.46 21.22
C LYS A 246 -5.04 8.31 20.34
N GLN A 247 -5.71 7.99 19.23
CA GLN A 247 -5.39 6.86 18.35
C GLN A 247 -3.93 6.84 17.87
N ASN A 248 -3.32 8.01 17.61
CA ASN A 248 -1.93 8.11 17.15
C ASN A 248 -0.89 7.74 18.23
N GLN A 249 -1.31 7.44 19.46
CA GLN A 249 -0.44 7.07 20.58
C GLN A 249 -0.69 5.61 21.02
N VAL A 250 -1.56 4.88 20.33
CA VAL A 250 -1.96 3.50 20.67
C VAL A 250 -1.46 2.52 19.62
N TYR A 251 -0.58 1.62 20.04
CA TYR A 251 0.23 0.83 19.12
C TYR A 251 -0.15 -0.65 19.10
N THR A 252 -1.45 -0.95 19.19
CA THR A 252 -1.97 -2.30 19.47
C THR A 252 -2.49 -3.07 18.26
N THR A 253 -2.45 -2.47 17.08
CA THR A 253 -3.14 -2.98 15.89
C THR A 253 -2.69 -4.39 15.49
N SER A 254 -1.39 -4.71 15.57
CA SER A 254 -0.88 -6.05 15.22
C SER A 254 -1.42 -7.14 16.16
N TYR A 255 -1.38 -6.88 17.47
CA TYR A 255 -1.86 -7.79 18.50
C TYR A 255 -3.37 -8.04 18.35
N LEU A 256 -4.16 -6.98 18.17
CA LEU A 256 -5.60 -7.11 17.97
C LEU A 256 -5.94 -7.85 16.67
N ARG A 257 -5.26 -7.55 15.54
CA ARG A 257 -5.50 -8.26 14.27
C ARG A 257 -5.16 -9.75 14.35
N SER A 258 -4.09 -10.10 15.08
CA SER A 258 -3.58 -11.48 15.18
C SER A 258 -4.30 -12.35 16.21
N ASN A 259 -4.77 -11.77 17.33
CA ASN A 259 -5.41 -12.52 18.42
C ASN A 259 -6.95 -12.49 18.38
N ALA A 260 -7.57 -11.77 17.45
CA ALA A 260 -9.02 -11.63 17.40
C ALA A 260 -9.74 -12.97 17.21
N ARG A 261 -10.64 -13.29 18.15
CA ARG A 261 -11.37 -14.57 18.20
C ARG A 261 -12.18 -14.74 16.92
N ARG A 262 -12.14 -15.94 16.32
CA ARG A 262 -12.62 -16.17 14.94
C ARG A 262 -14.10 -15.83 14.73
N ASP A 263 -14.93 -16.08 15.74
CA ASP A 263 -16.38 -15.91 15.69
C ASP A 263 -16.90 -15.01 16.83
N ASN A 264 -16.22 -13.89 17.08
CA ASN A 264 -16.63 -12.90 18.08
C ASN A 264 -17.01 -11.56 17.40
N ILE A 265 -18.24 -11.11 17.66
CA ILE A 265 -18.82 -9.90 17.08
C ILE A 265 -18.23 -8.62 17.67
N VAL A 266 -17.94 -8.59 18.97
CA VAL A 266 -17.32 -7.43 19.65
C VAL A 266 -15.91 -7.22 19.11
N ASP A 267 -15.12 -8.28 18.95
CA ASP A 267 -13.76 -8.23 18.40
C ASP A 267 -13.74 -7.60 17.00
N ARG A 268 -14.64 -8.07 16.12
CA ARG A 268 -14.76 -7.58 14.73
C ARG A 268 -15.32 -6.17 14.67
N SER A 269 -16.20 -5.82 15.60
CA SER A 269 -16.76 -4.47 15.74
C SER A 269 -15.71 -3.47 16.19
N ILE A 270 -14.92 -3.79 17.23
CA ILE A 270 -13.80 -2.95 17.69
C ILE A 270 -12.75 -2.80 16.59
N LEU A 271 -12.31 -3.90 15.95
CA LEU A 271 -11.38 -3.84 14.84
C LEU A 271 -11.88 -2.96 13.69
N TYR A 272 -13.16 -3.04 13.33
CA TYR A 272 -13.72 -2.14 12.31
C TYR A 272 -13.69 -0.67 12.76
N MET A 273 -14.02 -0.37 14.02
CA MET A 273 -14.04 1.02 14.52
C MET A 273 -12.63 1.64 14.56
N ILE A 274 -11.61 0.89 15.00
CA ILE A 274 -10.24 1.42 15.17
C ILE A 274 -9.38 1.34 13.90
N THR A 275 -9.72 0.50 12.92
CA THR A 275 -8.95 0.39 11.66
C THR A 275 -9.69 0.88 10.42
N ASN A 276 -11.02 1.01 10.48
CA ASN A 276 -11.90 1.28 9.33
C ASN A 276 -11.79 0.26 8.16
N ASP A 277 -11.14 -0.89 8.38
CA ASP A 277 -10.92 -1.92 7.37
C ASP A 277 -12.22 -2.68 7.05
N LYS A 278 -12.57 -2.71 5.76
CA LYS A 278 -13.79 -3.34 5.24
C LYS A 278 -13.85 -4.84 5.49
N VAL A 279 -12.71 -5.53 5.67
CA VAL A 279 -12.72 -6.98 5.96
C VAL A 279 -13.55 -7.30 7.21
N TYR A 280 -13.57 -6.40 8.19
CA TYR A 280 -14.30 -6.57 9.44
C TYR A 280 -15.79 -6.20 9.31
N SER A 281 -16.13 -5.12 8.61
CA SER A 281 -17.53 -4.78 8.37
C SER A 281 -18.22 -5.75 7.42
N ASP A 282 -17.55 -6.22 6.37
CA ASP A 282 -18.05 -7.29 5.50
C ASP A 282 -18.24 -8.61 6.25
N TRP A 283 -17.37 -8.92 7.21
CA TRP A 283 -17.56 -10.07 8.10
C TRP A 283 -18.81 -9.90 8.98
N LEU A 284 -18.99 -8.74 9.60
CA LEU A 284 -20.18 -8.45 10.42
C LEU A 284 -21.46 -8.54 9.57
N ILE A 285 -21.46 -7.99 8.35
CA ILE A 285 -22.60 -8.08 7.43
C ILE A 285 -22.93 -9.53 7.07
N ARG A 286 -21.93 -10.39 6.83
CA ARG A 286 -22.14 -11.83 6.57
C ARG A 286 -22.57 -12.63 7.79
N LYS A 287 -22.12 -12.26 8.98
CA LYS A 287 -22.47 -12.92 10.27
C LYS A 287 -23.90 -12.59 10.72
N GLN A 288 -24.49 -11.48 10.24
CA GLN A 288 -25.86 -11.10 10.60
C GLN A 288 -26.86 -12.20 10.19
N SER A 289 -27.74 -12.58 11.12
CA SER A 289 -28.82 -13.53 10.87
C SER A 289 -29.77 -12.99 9.79
N ASN A 290 -29.92 -13.73 8.70
CA ASN A 290 -30.87 -13.39 7.63
C ASN A 290 -32.34 -13.47 8.04
N PHE A 291 -32.66 -14.23 9.09
CA PHE A 291 -34.04 -14.43 9.57
C PHE A 291 -34.46 -13.38 10.60
N THR A 292 -33.57 -13.07 11.54
CA THR A 292 -33.89 -12.18 12.68
C THR A 292 -33.29 -10.79 12.52
N GLY A 293 -32.20 -10.61 11.79
CA GLY A 293 -31.42 -9.37 11.76
C GLY A 293 -30.45 -9.20 12.95
N SER A 294 -30.45 -10.14 13.90
CA SER A 294 -29.55 -10.15 15.05
C SER A 294 -28.14 -10.63 14.73
N TRP A 295 -27.18 -10.31 15.59
CA TRP A 295 -25.92 -11.04 15.73
C TRP A 295 -26.01 -11.99 16.92
N ASP A 296 -25.88 -13.29 16.66
CA ASP A 296 -26.00 -14.41 17.62
C ASP A 296 -27.26 -14.45 18.51
N GLY A 297 -28.32 -13.72 18.13
CA GLY A 297 -29.53 -13.59 18.96
C GLY A 297 -29.25 -12.89 20.30
N ASN A 298 -28.16 -12.14 20.40
CA ASN A 298 -27.70 -11.51 21.64
C ASN A 298 -27.82 -9.97 21.55
N ILE A 299 -28.37 -9.37 22.62
CA ILE A 299 -28.64 -7.93 22.71
C ILE A 299 -27.34 -7.12 22.63
N PHE A 300 -26.38 -7.39 23.53
CA PHE A 300 -25.10 -6.70 23.57
C PHE A 300 -24.35 -6.77 22.24
N ASN A 301 -24.17 -7.98 21.67
CA ASN A 301 -23.49 -8.19 20.40
C ASN A 301 -24.19 -7.46 19.25
N THR A 302 -25.52 -7.48 19.20
CA THR A 302 -26.28 -6.79 18.15
C THR A 302 -26.15 -5.27 18.29
N ALA A 303 -26.25 -4.74 19.51
CA ALA A 303 -26.04 -3.32 19.79
C ALA A 303 -24.61 -2.87 19.41
N PHE A 304 -23.60 -3.68 19.72
CA PHE A 304 -22.20 -3.40 19.40
C PHE A 304 -21.93 -3.43 17.87
N ALA A 305 -22.55 -4.37 17.15
CA ALA A 305 -22.48 -4.42 15.69
C ALA A 305 -23.21 -3.24 15.02
N ILE A 306 -24.35 -2.79 15.57
CA ILE A 306 -25.07 -1.59 15.08
C ILE A 306 -24.23 -0.33 15.33
N LEU A 307 -23.56 -0.23 16.48
CA LEU A 307 -22.61 0.84 16.78
C LEU A 307 -21.52 0.86 15.71
N ALA A 308 -20.78 -0.24 15.56
CA ALA A 308 -19.65 -0.31 14.63
C ALA A 308 -20.06 -0.09 13.16
N LEU A 309 -21.12 -0.71 12.66
CA LEU A 309 -21.57 -0.56 11.26
C LEU A 309 -22.29 0.78 11.00
N GLY A 310 -22.90 1.37 12.03
CA GLY A 310 -23.72 2.58 11.95
C GLY A 310 -25.20 2.28 11.75
N LYS A 311 -26.03 3.02 12.50
CA LYS A 311 -27.50 2.89 12.61
C LYS A 311 -28.22 2.90 11.25
N ASN A 312 -27.77 3.77 10.34
CA ASN A 312 -28.37 3.98 9.02
C ASN A 312 -27.90 2.98 7.95
N SER A 313 -26.98 2.07 8.28
CA SER A 313 -26.60 1.00 7.36
C SER A 313 -27.76 0.00 7.18
N PRO A 314 -27.86 -0.74 6.05
CA PRO A 314 -28.91 -1.74 5.86
C PRO A 314 -28.90 -2.82 6.97
N SER A 315 -27.71 -3.25 7.38
CA SER A 315 -27.53 -4.22 8.47
C SER A 315 -27.87 -3.61 9.83
N GLY A 316 -27.43 -2.36 10.09
CA GLY A 316 -27.79 -1.63 11.30
C GLY A 316 -29.31 -1.46 11.44
N THR A 317 -30.00 -1.11 10.35
CA THR A 317 -31.47 -0.98 10.31
C THR A 317 -32.16 -2.30 10.66
N LYS A 318 -31.71 -3.44 10.10
CA LYS A 318 -32.24 -4.77 10.46
C LYS A 318 -32.02 -5.10 11.95
N GLY A 319 -30.81 -4.85 12.46
CA GLY A 319 -30.48 -5.08 13.87
C GLY A 319 -31.32 -4.20 14.82
N ILE A 320 -31.58 -2.95 14.44
CA ILE A 320 -32.47 -2.05 15.19
C ILE A 320 -33.89 -2.63 15.28
N GLN A 321 -34.46 -3.14 14.18
CA GLN A 321 -35.80 -3.73 14.22
C GLN A 321 -35.86 -4.97 15.11
N TRP A 322 -34.80 -5.80 15.10
CA TRP A 322 -34.70 -6.93 16.01
C TRP A 322 -34.66 -6.47 17.48
N ILE A 323 -33.73 -5.57 17.84
CA ILE A 323 -33.62 -5.04 19.21
C ILE A 323 -34.95 -4.46 19.70
N LYS A 324 -35.69 -3.76 18.83
CA LYS A 324 -37.03 -3.23 19.19
C LYS A 324 -38.00 -4.34 19.58
N GLY A 325 -38.03 -5.45 18.84
CA GLY A 325 -38.92 -6.59 19.11
C GLY A 325 -38.61 -7.34 20.42
N GLU A 326 -37.34 -7.36 20.82
CA GLU A 326 -36.85 -8.03 22.05
C GLU A 326 -37.01 -7.19 23.34
N GLN A 327 -37.54 -5.96 23.25
CA GLN A 327 -37.77 -5.13 24.44
C GLN A 327 -38.92 -5.71 25.28
N ASN A 328 -38.81 -5.69 26.61
CA ASN A 328 -39.92 -6.06 27.49
C ASN A 328 -41.03 -5.00 27.46
N THR A 329 -42.07 -5.24 26.66
CA THR A 329 -43.25 -4.36 26.50
C THR A 329 -44.35 -4.57 27.55
N ASN A 330 -44.21 -5.54 28.47
CA ASN A 330 -45.21 -5.79 29.50
C ASN A 330 -45.20 -4.69 30.57
N ASN A 331 -46.11 -3.72 30.44
CA ASN A 331 -46.26 -2.58 31.36
C ASN A 331 -46.62 -2.94 32.83
N ARG A 332 -46.87 -4.22 33.13
CA ARG A 332 -47.04 -4.74 34.50
C ARG A 332 -45.76 -5.36 35.07
N SER A 333 -44.71 -5.53 34.26
CA SER A 333 -43.41 -6.02 34.70
C SER A 333 -42.65 -4.94 35.46
N SER A 334 -41.93 -5.32 36.52
CA SER A 334 -40.90 -4.48 37.14
C SER A 334 -39.75 -4.14 36.18
N SER A 335 -39.61 -4.92 35.10
CA SER A 335 -38.60 -4.75 34.04
C SER A 335 -39.15 -4.23 32.70
N PHE A 336 -40.31 -3.57 32.72
CA PHE A 336 -40.88 -2.90 31.55
C PHE A 336 -39.88 -1.90 30.94
N GLY A 337 -39.66 -1.97 29.62
CA GLY A 337 -38.71 -1.14 28.88
C GLY A 337 -37.26 -1.65 28.85
N SER A 338 -36.91 -2.66 29.65
CA SER A 338 -35.57 -3.27 29.63
C SER A 338 -35.40 -4.34 28.55
N TRP A 339 -34.15 -4.68 28.27
CA TRP A 339 -33.77 -5.94 27.62
C TRP A 339 -33.20 -6.88 28.69
N ASN A 340 -33.64 -8.15 28.70
CA ASN A 340 -33.23 -9.18 29.66
C ASN A 340 -33.41 -8.85 31.16
N SER A 341 -34.04 -7.72 31.53
CA SER A 341 -34.00 -7.13 32.89
C SER A 341 -32.57 -6.78 33.34
N ASP A 342 -31.63 -6.61 32.41
CA ASP A 342 -30.22 -6.38 32.67
C ASP A 342 -29.86 -4.90 32.48
N LEU A 343 -29.21 -4.29 33.47
CA LEU A 343 -28.89 -2.86 33.47
C LEU A 343 -27.81 -2.52 32.44
N ARG A 344 -26.78 -3.36 32.35
CA ARG A 344 -25.61 -3.16 31.48
C ARG A 344 -26.02 -3.20 30.01
N ASP A 345 -26.70 -4.27 29.60
CA ASP A 345 -27.15 -4.47 28.22
C ASP A 345 -28.22 -3.45 27.84
N THR A 346 -29.13 -3.10 28.75
CA THR A 346 -30.16 -2.07 28.49
C THR A 346 -29.54 -0.69 28.33
N SER A 347 -28.66 -0.26 29.23
CA SER A 347 -27.96 1.03 29.15
C SER A 347 -27.05 1.09 27.91
N PHE A 348 -26.25 0.06 27.65
CA PHE A 348 -25.42 0.01 26.45
C PHE A 348 -26.25 0.08 25.17
N THR A 349 -27.38 -0.64 25.10
CA THR A 349 -28.29 -0.63 23.94
C THR A 349 -28.91 0.75 23.74
N VAL A 350 -29.42 1.40 24.80
CA VAL A 350 -29.96 2.77 24.71
C VAL A 350 -28.90 3.73 24.18
N TRP A 351 -27.71 3.74 24.77
CA TRP A 351 -26.62 4.61 24.33
C TRP A 351 -26.21 4.36 22.88
N SER A 352 -25.79 3.13 22.58
CA SER A 352 -25.18 2.77 21.29
C SER A 352 -26.18 2.78 20.13
N VAL A 353 -27.43 2.40 20.35
CA VAL A 353 -28.45 2.23 19.30
C VAL A 353 -29.38 3.43 19.21
N PHE A 354 -29.84 3.99 20.33
CA PHE A 354 -30.94 4.96 20.31
C PHE A 354 -30.54 6.41 20.63
N SER A 355 -29.43 6.66 21.33
CA SER A 355 -28.97 8.02 21.61
C SER A 355 -28.28 8.70 20.41
N SER A 356 -28.45 10.01 20.27
CA SER A 356 -27.76 10.80 19.22
C SER A 356 -26.25 10.96 19.48
N GLY A 357 -25.79 10.78 20.72
CA GLY A 357 -24.41 11.02 21.14
C GLY A 357 -23.41 9.90 20.83
N SER A 358 -23.86 8.73 20.37
CA SER A 358 -22.99 7.57 20.09
C SER A 358 -22.33 7.63 18.69
N VAL A 359 -21.92 8.82 18.25
CA VAL A 359 -21.14 9.02 17.03
C VAL A 359 -19.69 8.64 17.31
N ILE A 360 -19.15 7.75 16.48
CA ILE A 360 -17.84 7.11 16.61
C ILE A 360 -16.79 7.91 15.82
N ASN A 361 -15.64 8.16 16.43
CA ASN A 361 -14.49 8.77 15.79
C ASN A 361 -13.69 7.69 15.04
N ARG A 362 -14.02 7.49 13.75
CA ARG A 362 -13.28 6.57 12.88
C ARG A 362 -12.08 7.26 12.23
N PRO A 363 -10.92 6.59 12.13
CA PRO A 363 -9.77 7.09 11.35
C PRO A 363 -10.17 7.44 9.90
N GLY A 364 -9.74 8.61 9.44
CA GLY A 364 -10.00 9.10 8.08
C GLY A 364 -11.41 9.65 7.82
N ASN A 365 -12.31 9.68 8.82
CA ASN A 365 -13.65 10.25 8.65
C ASN A 365 -13.71 11.70 9.20
N GLU A 366 -13.14 12.65 8.45
CA GLU A 366 -13.25 14.09 8.76
C GLU A 366 -14.65 14.67 8.50
N THR A 367 -15.63 14.20 9.27
CA THR A 367 -16.89 14.91 9.47
C THR A 367 -16.98 15.35 10.92
N ARG A 368 -16.33 16.47 11.26
CA ARG A 368 -16.53 17.15 12.56
C ARG A 368 -17.96 17.70 12.62
N PRO A 369 -18.70 17.49 13.72
CA PRO A 369 -19.85 18.32 14.04
C PRO A 369 -19.82 18.73 15.51
N PHE A 370 -18.80 19.47 15.94
CA PHE A 370 -18.85 20.19 17.22
C PHE A 370 -18.21 21.57 17.14
N ASN A 371 -18.96 22.57 17.60
CA ASN A 371 -18.51 23.95 17.74
C ASN A 371 -17.57 24.07 18.94
N GLU A 372 -16.26 24.08 18.69
CA GLU A 372 -15.32 24.73 19.59
C GLU A 372 -14.83 26.05 18.97
N THR A 373 -15.42 27.16 19.41
CA THR A 373 -14.75 28.46 19.32
C THR A 373 -13.68 28.53 20.42
N ARG A 374 -12.50 27.98 20.15
CA ARG A 374 -11.29 28.21 20.95
C ARG A 374 -10.23 28.90 20.08
N PRO A 375 -9.42 29.84 20.60
CA PRO A 375 -8.56 30.67 19.75
C PRO A 375 -7.54 29.83 18.97
N SER A 376 -7.37 30.15 17.69
CA SER A 376 -6.37 29.54 16.81
C SER A 376 -4.96 29.70 17.37
N ASN A 377 -4.42 28.62 17.91
CA ASN A 377 -2.99 28.36 18.12
C ASN A 377 -2.81 26.88 18.53
N THR A 378 -3.32 25.99 17.68
CA THR A 378 -3.01 24.55 17.71
C THR A 378 -2.92 24.09 16.27
N THR A 379 -1.72 23.72 15.86
CA THR A 379 -1.38 23.30 14.50
C THR A 379 -2.16 22.04 14.14
N THR A 380 -2.90 22.07 13.04
CA THR A 380 -3.48 20.87 12.40
C THR A 380 -2.39 20.16 11.60
N PRO A 381 -2.00 18.92 11.94
CA PRO A 381 -1.11 18.13 11.10
C PRO A 381 -1.92 17.46 9.99
N SER A 382 -2.16 18.20 8.89
CA SER A 382 -2.88 17.68 7.71
C SER A 382 -2.45 18.36 6.40
N SER A 383 -1.18 18.76 6.33
CA SER A 383 -0.51 19.26 5.13
C SER A 383 0.97 19.05 5.34
N ASN A 384 1.65 18.33 4.45
CA ASN A 384 3.09 18.24 4.41
C ASN A 384 3.61 19.65 4.08
N ILE A 385 4.10 20.39 5.07
CA ILE A 385 4.61 21.76 4.88
C ILE A 385 6.12 21.71 5.00
N CYS A 386 6.78 21.48 3.87
CA CYS A 386 8.22 21.65 3.78
C CYS A 386 8.66 23.07 4.20
N GLY A 387 9.83 23.15 4.81
CA GLY A 387 10.47 24.40 5.20
C GLY A 387 9.95 25.00 6.50
N ASN A 388 9.22 24.24 7.32
CA ASN A 388 8.73 24.70 8.62
C ASN A 388 9.69 24.39 9.79
N ASP A 389 10.79 23.69 9.48
CA ASP A 389 11.85 23.21 10.36
C ASP A 389 11.38 22.10 11.34
N ILE A 390 10.31 21.35 11.01
CA ILE A 390 9.76 20.23 11.80
C ILE A 390 9.32 19.12 10.84
N ARG A 391 9.97 17.94 10.93
CA ARG A 391 9.66 16.78 10.07
C ARG A 391 8.27 16.20 10.38
N GLU A 392 7.41 16.13 9.37
CA GLU A 392 6.04 15.64 9.47
C GLU A 392 5.82 14.26 8.82
N THR A 393 4.59 13.74 8.91
CA THR A 393 4.28 12.39 8.41
C THR A 393 4.20 12.38 6.89
N GLY A 394 5.22 11.81 6.24
CA GLY A 394 5.35 11.76 4.78
C GLY A 394 6.55 12.53 4.23
N GLU A 395 7.39 13.05 5.12
CA GLU A 395 8.62 13.78 4.81
C GLU A 395 9.83 12.93 5.20
N ASP A 396 10.88 12.94 4.37
CA ASP A 396 12.16 12.34 4.77
C ASP A 396 12.82 13.23 5.84
N CYS A 397 12.76 14.54 5.65
CA CYS A 397 13.38 15.52 6.53
C CYS A 397 12.79 16.93 6.31
N ASP A 398 13.06 17.85 7.24
CA ASP A 398 12.77 19.29 7.09
C ASP A 398 13.85 20.11 7.84
N ALA A 399 14.99 20.31 7.18
CA ALA A 399 16.14 21.03 7.72
C ALA A 399 16.77 22.00 6.72
N ARG A 400 17.33 23.09 7.25
CA ARG A 400 18.01 24.13 6.48
C ARG A 400 19.50 24.13 6.79
N TYR A 401 20.31 24.27 5.74
CA TYR A 401 21.77 24.29 5.80
C TYR A 401 22.28 25.65 5.35
N SER A 402 23.49 26.02 5.78
CA SER A 402 24.23 27.15 5.23
C SER A 402 24.75 26.83 3.83
N GLU A 403 25.22 27.87 3.12
CA GLU A 403 26.04 27.71 1.90
C GLU A 403 27.27 26.82 2.17
N SER A 404 27.80 26.81 3.40
CA SER A 404 28.88 25.92 3.84
C SER A 404 28.43 24.48 4.18
N GLY A 405 27.17 24.11 3.92
CA GLY A 405 26.64 22.77 4.18
C GLY A 405 26.41 22.42 5.66
N THR A 406 26.54 23.38 6.58
CA THR A 406 26.33 23.17 8.02
C THR A 406 24.84 23.29 8.35
N LYS A 407 24.27 22.31 9.08
CA LYS A 407 22.87 22.37 9.55
C LYS A 407 22.65 23.62 10.41
N ILE A 408 21.79 24.53 9.97
CA ILE A 408 21.41 25.74 10.70
C ILE A 408 20.32 25.40 11.72
N ARG A 409 19.29 24.67 11.28
CA ARG A 409 18.10 24.30 12.06
C ARG A 409 17.26 23.24 11.34
N GLY A 410 16.28 22.67 12.06
CA GLY A 410 15.34 21.66 11.57
C GLY A 410 15.74 20.23 11.89
N ASP A 411 15.08 19.27 11.24
CA ASP A 411 15.24 17.82 11.43
C ASP A 411 15.76 17.17 10.14
N ASP A 412 16.91 16.50 10.22
CA ASP A 412 17.53 15.75 9.11
C ASP A 412 17.84 14.30 9.50
N ASP A 413 17.19 13.82 10.55
CA ASP A 413 17.66 12.64 11.30
C ASP A 413 17.39 11.33 10.53
N ARG A 414 16.68 11.39 9.39
CA ARG A 414 16.49 10.29 8.42
C ARG A 414 17.27 10.46 7.12
N CYS A 415 18.13 11.47 6.99
CA CYS A 415 19.10 11.56 5.91
C CYS A 415 20.31 10.69 6.26
N GLY A 416 20.87 9.97 5.27
CA GLY A 416 22.11 9.23 5.47
C GLY A 416 23.30 10.16 5.76
N PRO A 417 24.45 9.64 6.26
CA PRO A 417 25.61 10.48 6.63
C PRO A 417 26.20 11.35 5.51
N ALA A 418 25.86 11.07 4.25
CA ALA A 418 26.24 11.84 3.05
C ALA A 418 25.02 12.45 2.33
N GLU A 419 23.89 12.62 3.03
CA GLU A 419 22.67 13.21 2.50
C GLU A 419 22.25 14.44 3.33
N ARG A 420 21.54 15.38 2.72
CA ARG A 420 20.95 16.57 3.35
C ARG A 420 19.55 16.79 2.78
N CYS A 421 18.71 17.58 3.44
CA CYS A 421 17.45 18.02 2.82
C CYS A 421 17.72 18.87 1.58
N ARG A 422 16.82 18.76 0.59
CA ARG A 422 16.82 19.66 -0.56
C ARG A 422 16.57 21.10 -0.12
N SER A 423 17.18 22.04 -0.83
CA SER A 423 17.02 23.47 -0.53
C SER A 423 15.55 23.92 -0.67
N PRO A 424 15.08 24.90 0.14
CA PRO A 424 13.68 25.33 0.17
C PRO A 424 13.02 25.78 -1.14
N ASP A 425 13.82 26.14 -2.14
CA ASP A 425 13.32 26.60 -3.44
C ASP A 425 13.26 25.46 -4.49
N GLN A 426 13.48 24.21 -4.09
CA GLN A 426 13.48 23.04 -4.99
C GLN A 426 12.22 22.17 -4.88
N ALA A 427 11.89 21.50 -5.98
CA ALA A 427 10.88 20.45 -5.97
C ALA A 427 11.30 19.30 -5.04
N ASN A 428 10.38 18.92 -4.16
CA ASN A 428 10.56 17.95 -3.08
C ASN A 428 11.57 18.38 -2.00
N GLU A 429 11.52 19.65 -1.54
CA GLU A 429 12.27 20.17 -0.37
C GLU A 429 12.36 19.16 0.79
N CYS A 430 11.24 18.53 1.16
CA CYS A 430 11.14 17.50 2.21
C CYS A 430 11.83 16.14 1.92
N THR A 431 12.69 16.04 0.91
CA THR A 431 13.41 14.79 0.57
C THR A 431 14.90 14.90 0.82
N CYS A 432 15.49 13.82 1.31
CA CYS A 432 16.95 13.73 1.43
C CYS A 432 17.56 13.61 0.03
N GLN A 433 18.51 14.48 -0.27
CA GLN A 433 19.37 14.45 -1.45
C GLN A 433 20.79 14.06 -1.02
N SER A 434 21.40 13.15 -1.77
CA SER A 434 22.83 12.88 -1.65
C SER A 434 23.62 14.15 -1.94
N VAL A 435 24.38 14.60 -0.94
CA VAL A 435 25.43 15.59 -1.15
C VAL A 435 26.52 14.83 -1.87
N LEU A 436 26.76 15.15 -3.13
CA LEU A 436 27.97 14.67 -3.79
C LEU A 436 29.15 15.16 -2.95
N GLN A 437 30.08 14.25 -2.64
CA GLN A 437 31.19 14.50 -1.74
C GLN A 437 32.15 15.61 -2.24
N GLU A 438 31.91 16.08 -3.46
CA GLU A 438 32.55 17.20 -4.14
C GLU A 438 32.19 18.56 -3.52
N ASP A 439 31.01 18.77 -2.90
CA ASP A 439 30.61 20.09 -2.38
C ASP A 439 31.04 20.35 -0.91
N LYS A 440 32.34 20.19 -0.63
CA LYS A 440 32.97 20.73 0.60
C LYS A 440 33.62 22.08 0.26
N PRO A 441 33.02 23.22 0.63
CA PRO A 441 33.55 24.51 0.23
C PRO A 441 34.82 24.87 1.00
N CYS A 442 35.72 25.58 0.33
CA CYS A 442 37.01 26.01 0.86
C CYS A 442 37.40 27.40 0.34
N SER A 443 38.17 28.14 1.13
CA SER A 443 38.88 29.35 0.69
C SER A 443 40.39 29.19 0.63
N SER A 444 40.90 28.02 1.01
CA SER A 444 42.33 27.65 1.04
C SER A 444 42.52 26.13 1.18
N ASP A 445 43.66 25.61 0.74
CA ASP A 445 44.00 24.18 0.88
C ASP A 445 43.95 23.67 2.33
N THR A 446 44.21 24.54 3.32
CA THR A 446 44.17 24.20 4.76
C THR A 446 42.76 23.89 5.28
N GLU A 447 41.72 24.10 4.48
CA GLU A 447 40.34 23.69 4.79
C GLU A 447 39.99 22.31 4.21
N CYS A 448 40.83 21.81 3.28
CA CYS A 448 40.73 20.51 2.66
C CYS A 448 41.60 19.46 3.41
N ASP A 449 41.42 18.17 3.15
CA ASP A 449 42.36 17.16 3.65
C ASP A 449 43.71 17.35 2.94
N GLU A 450 44.71 17.91 3.62
CA GLU A 450 46.04 18.19 3.04
C GLU A 450 46.69 16.96 2.35
N THR A 451 46.30 15.74 2.75
CA THR A 451 46.88 14.48 2.23
C THR A 451 46.16 13.93 1.00
N GLU A 452 44.85 14.17 0.83
CA GLU A 452 44.05 13.61 -0.28
C GLU A 452 43.32 14.67 -1.14
N GLU A 453 43.18 15.91 -0.70
CA GLU A 453 42.37 16.97 -1.32
C GLU A 453 43.17 18.27 -1.54
N PHE A 454 42.74 19.13 -2.45
CA PHE A 454 43.19 20.52 -2.58
C PHE A 454 41.98 21.44 -2.83
N CYS A 455 42.15 22.75 -2.63
CA CYS A 455 41.09 23.73 -2.86
C CYS A 455 41.14 24.25 -4.30
N ASP A 456 40.16 23.89 -5.13
CA ASP A 456 39.91 24.58 -6.39
C ASP A 456 39.36 25.97 -6.06
N LEU A 457 40.19 27.00 -6.28
CA LEU A 457 39.87 28.40 -5.99
C LEU A 457 38.92 29.04 -7.01
N ASP A 458 38.77 28.47 -8.21
CA ASP A 458 37.81 28.96 -9.20
C ASP A 458 36.38 28.53 -8.82
N ASN A 459 36.23 27.32 -8.25
CA ASN A 459 34.95 26.79 -7.79
C ASN A 459 34.72 26.90 -6.26
N ASN A 460 35.75 27.27 -5.49
CA ASN A 460 35.78 27.36 -4.01
C ASN A 460 35.42 26.03 -3.32
N VAL A 461 35.98 24.93 -3.83
CA VAL A 461 35.59 23.55 -3.52
C VAL A 461 36.81 22.65 -3.30
N CYS A 462 36.77 21.78 -2.27
CA CYS A 462 37.79 20.75 -2.06
C CYS A 462 37.64 19.62 -3.08
N VAL A 463 38.64 19.45 -3.94
CA VAL A 463 38.70 18.38 -4.95
C VAL A 463 39.77 17.37 -4.59
N LYS A 464 39.54 16.09 -4.92
CA LYS A 464 40.51 15.02 -4.65
C LYS A 464 41.74 15.14 -5.57
N LYS A 465 42.93 14.98 -5.01
CA LYS A 465 44.20 14.90 -5.75
C LYS A 465 44.25 13.58 -6.54
N GLU A 466 44.24 13.67 -7.86
CA GLU A 466 44.39 12.52 -8.77
C GLU A 466 45.87 12.10 -8.87
N CYS A 467 46.80 13.06 -8.84
CA CYS A 467 48.24 12.80 -8.83
C CYS A 467 49.01 13.77 -7.93
N THR A 468 50.19 13.36 -7.46
CA THR A 468 51.18 14.23 -6.80
C THR A 468 52.59 14.11 -7.42
N SER A 469 52.73 13.28 -8.45
CA SER A 469 53.92 13.11 -9.29
C SER A 469 53.56 12.39 -10.59
N ASP A 470 54.34 12.58 -11.66
CA ASP A 470 54.15 11.92 -12.96
C ASP A 470 54.11 10.39 -12.87
N SER A 471 54.74 9.82 -11.83
CA SER A 471 54.78 8.37 -11.58
C SER A 471 53.43 7.74 -11.24
N GLN A 472 52.40 8.55 -10.99
CA GLN A 472 51.03 8.12 -10.71
C GLN A 472 50.09 8.25 -11.92
N CYS A 473 50.54 8.89 -13.00
CA CYS A 473 49.77 9.06 -14.24
C CYS A 473 50.02 7.92 -15.24
N ASN A 474 49.17 7.79 -16.26
CA ASN A 474 49.35 6.77 -17.28
C ASN A 474 50.54 7.12 -18.21
N PRO A 475 51.15 6.13 -18.90
CA PRO A 475 52.22 6.41 -19.85
C PRO A 475 51.78 7.36 -20.98
N GLY A 476 52.30 8.58 -20.98
CA GLY A 476 51.91 9.67 -21.90
C GLY A 476 51.24 10.87 -21.21
N GLU A 477 50.94 10.76 -19.92
CA GLU A 477 50.43 11.83 -19.07
C GLU A 477 51.52 12.32 -18.10
N ILE A 478 51.50 13.61 -17.81
CA ILE A 478 52.30 14.27 -16.77
C ILE A 478 51.38 14.79 -15.66
N CYS A 479 51.88 14.87 -14.43
CA CYS A 479 51.09 15.36 -13.33
C CYS A 479 51.14 16.89 -13.28
N ASN A 480 50.02 17.55 -13.55
CA ASN A 480 49.91 18.99 -13.33
C ASN A 480 49.89 19.26 -11.82
N LEU A 481 51.01 19.72 -11.26
CA LEU A 481 51.19 19.96 -9.83
C LEU A 481 50.45 21.19 -9.29
N GLU A 482 49.82 22.00 -10.15
CA GLU A 482 48.97 23.13 -9.77
C GLU A 482 47.49 22.71 -9.64
N LEU A 483 47.07 21.72 -10.44
CA LEU A 483 45.69 21.21 -10.47
C LEU A 483 45.55 19.77 -9.93
N PHE A 484 46.66 19.15 -9.50
CA PHE A 484 46.80 17.77 -9.00
C PHE A 484 46.12 16.70 -9.89
N ARG A 485 46.16 16.88 -11.21
CA ARG A 485 45.51 16.02 -12.21
C ARG A 485 46.45 15.61 -13.33
N CYS A 486 46.21 14.42 -13.87
CA CYS A 486 47.00 13.86 -14.96
C CYS A 486 46.57 14.50 -16.29
N GLU A 487 47.49 15.19 -16.95
CA GLU A 487 47.26 15.81 -18.24
C GLU A 487 48.18 15.19 -19.28
N ILE A 488 47.64 14.90 -20.46
CA ILE A 488 48.45 14.46 -21.60
C ILE A 488 49.41 15.61 -21.95
N GLU A 489 50.70 15.31 -22.12
CA GLU A 489 51.69 16.31 -22.50
C GLU A 489 51.28 16.94 -23.85
N ASP A 490 50.90 18.22 -23.83
CA ASP A 490 50.32 18.93 -24.97
C ASP A 490 51.37 19.18 -26.06
N ASP A 491 51.58 18.17 -26.91
CA ASP A 491 52.40 18.27 -28.10
C ASP A 491 51.57 18.15 -29.38
N SER A 492 51.49 19.28 -30.07
CA SER A 492 50.80 19.60 -31.31
C SER A 492 51.20 18.78 -32.56
N GLN A 493 51.26 17.45 -32.48
CA GLN A 493 51.87 16.59 -33.51
C GLN A 493 50.98 15.50 -34.12
N PHE A 494 49.69 15.41 -33.77
CA PHE A 494 48.77 14.42 -34.34
C PHE A 494 47.63 15.10 -35.11
N GLU A 495 47.59 14.92 -36.44
CA GLU A 495 46.54 15.45 -37.32
C GLU A 495 45.30 14.53 -37.34
N CYS A 496 45.48 13.24 -37.01
CA CYS A 496 44.41 12.24 -36.97
C CYS A 496 44.69 11.14 -35.94
N THR A 497 43.64 10.43 -35.54
CA THR A 497 43.71 9.17 -34.75
C THR A 497 42.90 8.03 -35.36
N ILE A 498 41.92 8.36 -36.20
CA ILE A 498 41.15 7.45 -37.06
C ILE A 498 40.97 8.09 -38.44
N ASP A 499 40.69 7.29 -39.47
CA ASP A 499 40.53 7.76 -40.85
C ASP A 499 39.42 8.82 -41.00
N ASP A 500 38.36 8.74 -40.19
CA ASP A 500 37.26 9.72 -40.15
C ASP A 500 37.71 11.14 -39.70
N ASN A 501 38.95 11.32 -39.23
CA ASN A 501 39.53 12.65 -38.97
C ASN A 501 40.11 13.32 -40.23
N CYS A 502 40.34 12.57 -41.30
CA CYS A 502 41.00 13.05 -42.52
C CYS A 502 40.00 13.46 -43.60
N ASN A 503 40.47 14.16 -44.66
CA ASN A 503 39.58 14.56 -45.75
C ASN A 503 39.24 13.35 -46.64
N PRO A 504 38.11 13.38 -47.38
CA PRO A 504 37.78 12.33 -48.34
C PRO A 504 38.90 12.12 -49.37
N GLY A 505 39.53 10.94 -49.34
CA GLY A 505 40.70 10.61 -50.15
C GLY A 505 42.01 10.47 -49.37
N GLU A 506 41.99 10.69 -48.06
CA GLU A 506 43.12 10.51 -47.13
C GLU A 506 42.81 9.39 -46.11
N GLU A 507 43.82 8.69 -45.62
CA GLU A 507 43.77 7.72 -44.51
C GLU A 507 44.78 8.08 -43.42
N CYS A 508 44.51 7.66 -42.17
CA CYS A 508 45.31 8.05 -41.02
C CYS A 508 46.51 7.10 -40.82
N LEU A 509 47.69 7.51 -41.32
CA LEU A 509 48.93 6.74 -41.19
C LEU A 509 49.89 7.45 -40.23
N SER A 510 50.26 6.73 -39.17
CA SER A 510 51.19 7.25 -38.13
C SER A 510 50.80 8.63 -37.59
N ASN A 511 49.48 8.82 -37.37
CA ASN A 511 48.85 10.04 -36.86
C ASN A 511 48.94 11.27 -37.81
N LYS A 512 49.13 11.03 -39.12
CA LYS A 512 48.99 12.03 -40.19
C LYS A 512 48.02 11.56 -41.27
N CYS A 513 47.35 12.52 -41.90
CA CYS A 513 46.49 12.24 -43.05
C CYS A 513 47.35 12.10 -44.31
N GLU A 514 47.47 10.89 -44.84
CA GLU A 514 48.18 10.61 -46.09
C GLU A 514 47.19 10.20 -47.19
N ALA A 515 47.43 10.63 -48.44
CA ALA A 515 46.51 10.39 -49.54
C ALA A 515 46.46 8.89 -49.93
N ILE A 516 45.24 8.34 -50.03
CA ILE A 516 44.99 6.94 -50.39
C ILE A 516 45.40 6.70 -51.85
N GLU A 517 46.40 5.84 -52.07
CA GLU A 517 46.90 5.54 -53.42
C GLU A 517 45.81 4.92 -54.32
N GLY A 518 45.55 5.59 -55.45
CA GLY A 518 44.53 5.19 -56.43
C GLY A 518 43.09 5.58 -56.08
N TRP A 519 42.88 6.47 -55.12
CA TRP A 519 41.55 7.04 -54.82
C TRP A 519 41.04 7.97 -55.93
N CYS A 520 39.75 7.92 -56.21
CA CYS A 520 39.09 8.81 -57.16
C CYS A 520 37.63 9.10 -56.78
N ASP A 521 37.15 10.31 -57.08
CA ASP A 521 35.74 10.70 -57.05
C ASP A 521 35.15 10.92 -58.45
N ASN A 522 36.00 11.04 -59.47
CA ASN A 522 35.63 11.12 -60.89
C ASN A 522 36.79 10.70 -61.80
N ASP A 523 36.51 10.49 -63.09
CA ASP A 523 37.48 9.99 -64.09
C ASP A 523 38.73 10.85 -64.27
N ASN A 524 38.70 12.15 -63.94
CA ASN A 524 39.87 13.03 -64.10
C ASN A 524 40.94 12.79 -63.03
N ASN A 525 40.64 12.00 -61.99
CA ASN A 525 41.57 11.63 -60.92
C ASN A 525 42.32 10.33 -61.27
N CYS A 526 42.05 9.73 -62.43
CA CYS A 526 42.68 8.50 -62.91
C CYS A 526 43.62 8.76 -64.10
N ASP A 527 44.70 7.99 -64.18
CA ASP A 527 45.65 8.05 -65.30
C ASP A 527 45.02 7.67 -66.67
N GLU A 528 45.63 8.13 -67.77
CA GLU A 528 45.17 7.81 -69.13
C GLU A 528 45.09 6.29 -69.36
N GLY A 529 43.86 5.80 -69.57
CA GLY A 529 43.56 4.38 -69.75
C GLY A 529 42.75 3.75 -68.61
N PHE A 530 42.48 4.50 -67.54
CA PHE A 530 41.65 4.08 -66.43
C PHE A 530 40.30 4.83 -66.40
N GLU A 531 39.37 4.38 -65.58
CA GLU A 531 38.03 4.96 -65.31
C GLU A 531 37.72 4.80 -63.82
N CYS A 532 37.03 5.77 -63.22
CA CYS A 532 36.77 5.78 -61.78
C CYS A 532 35.50 5.01 -61.42
N ASP A 533 35.63 3.95 -60.61
CA ASP A 533 34.46 3.31 -60.01
C ASP A 533 34.09 4.04 -58.71
N THR A 534 33.17 5.00 -58.83
CA THR A 534 32.64 5.81 -57.71
C THR A 534 31.81 5.02 -56.69
N SER A 535 31.59 3.71 -56.89
CA SER A 535 31.02 2.84 -55.85
C SER A 535 32.07 2.29 -54.87
N VAL A 536 33.35 2.32 -55.24
CA VAL A 536 34.49 1.89 -54.41
C VAL A 536 35.62 2.92 -54.35
N ASN A 537 35.44 4.08 -54.99
CA ASN A 537 36.38 5.20 -55.13
C ASN A 537 37.79 4.77 -55.56
N ARG A 538 37.89 3.90 -56.57
CA ARG A 538 39.17 3.44 -57.13
C ARG A 538 39.17 3.41 -58.66
N CYS A 539 40.34 3.67 -59.25
CA CYS A 539 40.57 3.63 -60.69
C CYS A 539 40.74 2.19 -61.21
N PHE A 540 40.11 1.86 -62.34
CA PHE A 540 40.23 0.54 -63.00
C PHE A 540 40.49 0.66 -64.51
N GLU A 541 41.20 -0.31 -65.10
CA GLU A 541 41.53 -0.30 -66.53
C GLU A 541 40.30 -0.29 -67.45
N LYS A 542 40.30 0.63 -68.42
CA LYS A 542 39.20 0.86 -69.37
C LYS A 542 39.13 -0.28 -70.39
N LYS A 543 38.24 -1.27 -70.13
CA LYS A 543 38.12 -2.48 -70.97
C LYS A 543 37.73 -2.16 -72.41
N SER A 544 38.59 -2.61 -73.35
CA SER A 544 38.38 -2.52 -74.80
C SER A 544 37.01 -3.07 -75.22
N SER A 545 36.24 -2.25 -75.95
CA SER A 545 34.82 -2.52 -76.22
C SER A 545 34.61 -3.60 -77.28
N PHE A 546 33.79 -4.59 -76.95
CA PHE A 546 33.48 -5.74 -77.79
C PHE A 546 32.50 -5.37 -78.93
N PRO A 547 32.80 -5.69 -80.21
CA PRO A 547 32.06 -5.14 -81.36
C PRO A 547 30.61 -5.65 -81.48
N TRP A 548 29.66 -4.83 -81.04
CA TRP A 548 28.21 -5.09 -81.04
C TRP A 548 27.58 -5.38 -82.43
N TRP A 549 28.23 -5.01 -83.54
CA TRP A 549 27.68 -5.20 -84.89
C TRP A 549 27.46 -6.66 -85.30
N ILE A 550 28.15 -7.60 -84.65
CA ILE A 550 27.97 -9.04 -84.87
C ILE A 550 26.60 -9.51 -84.34
N ILE A 551 26.13 -8.93 -83.23
CA ILE A 551 24.83 -9.26 -82.63
C ILE A 551 23.68 -8.81 -83.55
N THR A 552 23.82 -7.66 -84.22
CA THR A 552 22.79 -7.14 -85.14
C THR A 552 22.56 -8.06 -86.34
N ILE A 553 23.61 -8.69 -86.87
CA ILE A 553 23.51 -9.66 -87.98
C ILE A 553 22.74 -10.92 -87.54
N VAL A 554 23.03 -11.44 -86.34
CA VAL A 554 22.34 -12.61 -85.79
C VAL A 554 20.86 -12.32 -85.52
N VAL A 555 20.54 -11.15 -84.95
CA VAL A 555 19.15 -10.73 -84.70
C VAL A 555 18.37 -10.57 -86.01
N LEU A 556 18.97 -10.02 -87.07
CA LEU A 556 18.31 -9.90 -88.38
C LEU A 556 18.05 -11.27 -89.04
N ALA A 557 18.97 -12.23 -88.91
CA ALA A 557 18.76 -13.59 -89.41
C ALA A 557 17.61 -14.32 -88.67
N ILE A 558 17.54 -14.17 -87.35
CA ILE A 558 16.46 -14.75 -86.52
C ILE A 558 15.12 -14.06 -86.82
N ALA A 559 15.09 -12.73 -86.93
CA ALA A 559 13.87 -11.97 -87.27
C ALA A 559 13.32 -12.36 -88.65
N GLY A 560 14.20 -12.54 -89.66
CA GLY A 560 13.81 -13.03 -90.99
C GLY A 560 13.19 -14.44 -90.97
N GLY A 561 13.76 -15.36 -90.18
CA GLY A 561 13.22 -16.71 -90.01
C GLY A 561 11.85 -16.74 -89.31
N VAL A 562 11.67 -15.91 -88.28
CA VAL A 562 10.40 -15.84 -87.52
C VAL A 562 9.27 -15.20 -88.35
N LEU A 563 9.56 -14.19 -89.17
CA LEU A 563 8.55 -13.56 -90.04
C LEU A 563 8.01 -14.50 -91.12
N PHE A 564 8.85 -15.38 -91.67
CA PHE A 564 8.43 -16.37 -92.67
C PHE A 564 7.47 -17.43 -92.07
N PHE A 565 7.64 -17.79 -90.81
CA PHE A 565 6.77 -18.77 -90.13
C PHE A 565 5.46 -18.14 -89.61
N ALA A 566 5.50 -16.90 -89.13
CA ALA A 566 4.35 -16.20 -88.56
C ALA A 566 3.25 -15.87 -89.59
N LEU A 567 3.61 -15.61 -90.85
CA LEU A 567 2.64 -15.26 -91.90
C LEU A 567 1.76 -16.43 -92.38
N LYS A 568 2.05 -17.68 -92.00
CA LYS A 568 1.25 -18.85 -92.42
C LYS A 568 0.03 -19.16 -91.53
N LYS A 569 -0.13 -18.52 -90.37
CA LYS A 569 -1.22 -18.86 -89.42
C LYS A 569 -2.02 -17.66 -88.91
N ARG A 570 -2.69 -16.97 -89.84
CA ARG A 570 -3.64 -15.88 -89.55
C ARG A 570 -5.02 -16.46 -89.16
N GLY A 571 -5.48 -16.19 -87.93
CA GLY A 571 -6.70 -16.76 -87.33
C GLY A 571 -7.20 -16.01 -86.09
N SER A 572 -7.31 -14.69 -86.24
CA SER A 572 -7.82 -13.63 -85.34
C SER A 572 -9.25 -13.81 -84.75
N PRO A 573 -9.76 -12.91 -83.85
CA PRO A 573 -9.13 -12.15 -82.75
C PRO A 573 -10.00 -11.83 -81.48
N LYS A 574 -9.34 -11.34 -80.40
CA LYS A 574 -9.73 -10.24 -79.44
C LYS A 574 -11.09 -10.21 -78.70
N LYS A 575 -11.01 -10.00 -77.37
CA LYS A 575 -11.10 -8.65 -76.73
C LYS A 575 -10.48 -8.60 -75.31
N PHE A 576 -10.25 -7.40 -74.80
CA PHE A 576 -9.34 -7.04 -73.70
C PHE A 576 -10.08 -6.28 -72.55
N GLU A 577 -9.33 -5.82 -71.55
CA GLU A 577 -9.73 -5.10 -70.30
C GLU A 577 -10.50 -5.97 -69.24
N SER A 578 -10.35 -5.78 -67.91
CA SER A 578 -9.38 -5.04 -67.06
C SER A 578 -9.38 -5.54 -65.57
N LYS A 579 -8.81 -4.75 -64.65
CA LYS A 579 -8.87 -4.76 -63.15
C LYS A 579 -8.98 -3.26 -62.69
N PRO A 580 -9.23 -2.85 -61.41
CA PRO A 580 -8.89 -3.50 -60.11
C PRO A 580 -9.85 -3.23 -58.89
N VAL A 581 -9.36 -3.48 -57.66
CA VAL A 581 -9.70 -2.85 -56.32
C VAL A 581 -10.52 -3.65 -55.28
N LEU A 582 -10.11 -3.44 -54.01
CA LEU A 582 -10.57 -3.84 -52.64
C LEU A 582 -12.10 -3.88 -52.38
N ASP A 583 -12.66 -4.51 -51.32
CA ASP A 583 -12.43 -4.24 -49.87
C ASP A 583 -13.01 -5.32 -48.87
N LYS A 584 -12.98 -5.02 -47.56
CA LYS A 584 -13.18 -5.82 -46.32
C LYS A 584 -14.58 -6.43 -46.00
N ARG A 585 -14.57 -7.41 -45.05
CA ARG A 585 -15.16 -7.39 -43.67
C ARG A 585 -16.22 -8.44 -43.23
N GLU A 586 -15.91 -9.06 -42.07
CA GLU A 586 -16.76 -9.40 -40.90
C GLU A 586 -17.74 -10.61 -40.81
N LYS A 587 -18.15 -10.91 -39.55
CA LYS A 587 -18.60 -12.20 -38.96
C LYS A 587 -20.14 -12.43 -39.04
N PRO A 588 -20.68 -13.58 -38.57
CA PRO A 588 -21.35 -13.57 -37.24
C PRO A 588 -21.29 -14.89 -36.40
N ILE A 589 -22.14 -14.95 -35.35
CA ILE A 589 -22.13 -15.81 -34.14
C ILE A 589 -23.32 -16.80 -34.13
N MET A 590 -23.28 -17.92 -33.37
CA MET A 590 -24.49 -18.54 -32.75
C MET A 590 -24.22 -19.46 -31.54
N ARG A 591 -25.23 -19.59 -30.65
CA ARG A 591 -25.34 -20.56 -29.51
C ARG A 591 -26.23 -21.76 -29.91
N PRO A 592 -26.32 -22.85 -29.12
CA PRO A 592 -27.61 -23.18 -28.48
C PRO A 592 -27.50 -23.82 -27.06
N ALA A 593 -28.55 -24.55 -26.61
CA ALA A 593 -28.95 -24.69 -25.20
C ALA A 593 -29.00 -26.13 -24.61
N PHE A 594 -29.40 -26.22 -23.33
CA PHE A 594 -29.47 -27.38 -22.41
C PHE A 594 -30.39 -28.55 -22.81
N LYS A 595 -30.04 -29.75 -22.30
CA LYS A 595 -30.97 -30.80 -21.82
C LYS A 595 -30.37 -31.57 -20.63
N MET A 596 -31.22 -32.23 -19.85
CA MET A 596 -30.91 -33.01 -18.63
C MET A 596 -31.71 -34.33 -18.67
N ASP A 597 -31.17 -35.43 -18.15
CA ASP A 597 -31.90 -36.68 -17.89
C ASP A 597 -31.37 -37.36 -16.60
N GLN A 598 -32.21 -38.21 -15.98
CA GLN A 598 -32.05 -38.74 -14.61
C GLN A 598 -31.45 -40.16 -14.56
N TYR A 599 -30.81 -40.54 -13.45
CA TYR A 599 -30.82 -41.92 -12.95
C TYR A 599 -30.62 -41.99 -11.42
N SER A 600 -31.06 -43.07 -10.77
CA SER A 600 -31.15 -43.21 -9.30
C SER A 600 -30.33 -44.39 -8.75
N SER A 601 -29.75 -44.27 -7.54
CA SER A 601 -30.05 -45.17 -6.39
C SER A 601 -29.24 -44.83 -5.13
N GLN A 602 -29.71 -45.32 -3.98
CA GLN A 602 -29.28 -45.01 -2.60
C GLN A 602 -27.90 -45.57 -2.20
N ASN A 603 -27.11 -44.82 -1.41
CA ASN A 603 -26.90 -45.10 0.03
C ASN A 603 -25.98 -44.08 0.74
N SER A 604 -25.95 -44.15 2.07
CA SER A 604 -25.49 -43.12 3.02
C SER A 604 -23.98 -42.89 3.15
N THR A 605 -23.54 -41.62 3.17
CA THR A 605 -22.75 -40.99 4.26
C THR A 605 -22.74 -39.45 4.12
N GLU A 606 -22.40 -38.76 5.20
CA GLU A 606 -22.16 -37.30 5.41
C GLU A 606 -22.53 -36.27 4.31
N LYS A 607 -23.27 -35.24 4.72
CA LYS A 607 -23.49 -34.02 3.89
C LYS A 607 -22.18 -33.25 3.72
N ARG A 608 -21.54 -33.41 2.56
CA ARG A 608 -20.77 -32.33 1.93
C ARG A 608 -21.72 -31.34 1.26
N ASP A 609 -21.38 -30.07 1.25
CA ASP A 609 -22.20 -29.05 0.62
C ASP A 609 -22.07 -29.09 -0.91
N MET A 610 -23.21 -29.02 -1.59
CA MET A 610 -23.37 -29.05 -3.06
C MET A 610 -22.61 -27.93 -3.81
N TYR A 611 -22.00 -27.00 -3.07
CA TYR A 611 -21.16 -25.93 -3.61
C TYR A 611 -19.71 -26.37 -3.82
N ASP A 612 -19.17 -27.23 -2.96
CA ASP A 612 -17.77 -27.69 -3.03
C ASP A 612 -17.54 -28.61 -4.24
N GLU A 613 -18.43 -29.56 -4.50
CA GLU A 613 -18.34 -30.45 -5.68
C GLU A 613 -18.29 -29.67 -7.00
N ARG A 614 -18.96 -28.51 -7.04
CA ARG A 614 -18.94 -27.64 -8.23
C ARG A 614 -17.59 -26.92 -8.38
N ILE A 615 -17.00 -26.45 -7.28
CA ILE A 615 -15.67 -25.82 -7.31
C ILE A 615 -14.59 -26.85 -7.64
N GLU A 616 -14.62 -28.04 -7.04
CA GLU A 616 -13.67 -29.12 -7.37
C GLU A 616 -13.81 -29.55 -8.84
N SER A 617 -15.04 -29.65 -9.38
CA SER A 617 -15.28 -29.90 -10.81
C SER A 617 -14.73 -28.80 -11.73
N GLU A 618 -14.89 -27.51 -11.37
CA GLU A 618 -14.37 -26.38 -12.15
C GLU A 618 -12.82 -26.30 -12.05
N LEU A 619 -12.23 -26.71 -10.92
CA LEU A 619 -10.78 -26.84 -10.71
C LEU A 619 -10.17 -28.00 -11.51
N ASP A 620 -10.77 -29.18 -11.49
CA ASP A 620 -10.30 -30.33 -12.26
C ASP A 620 -10.39 -30.10 -13.78
N GLN A 621 -11.45 -29.42 -14.26
CA GLN A 621 -11.53 -29.02 -15.67
C GLN A 621 -10.44 -28.01 -16.06
N SER A 622 -10.10 -27.06 -15.19
CA SER A 622 -9.06 -26.07 -15.48
C SER A 622 -7.65 -26.69 -15.43
N ILE A 623 -7.36 -27.56 -14.46
CA ILE A 623 -6.12 -28.35 -14.41
C ILE A 623 -5.98 -29.24 -15.66
N LYS A 624 -7.07 -29.90 -16.10
CA LYS A 624 -7.05 -30.73 -17.31
C LYS A 624 -6.77 -29.92 -18.57
N ARG A 625 -7.41 -28.75 -18.73
CA ARG A 625 -7.13 -27.83 -19.85
C ARG A 625 -5.71 -27.28 -19.82
N ALA A 626 -5.18 -26.96 -18.63
CA ALA A 626 -3.78 -26.52 -18.48
C ALA A 626 -2.79 -27.61 -18.92
N LYS A 627 -3.03 -28.88 -18.55
CA LYS A 627 -2.22 -30.01 -19.02
C LYS A 627 -2.35 -30.26 -20.53
N GLU A 628 -3.53 -30.07 -21.11
CA GLU A 628 -3.74 -30.17 -22.57
C GLU A 628 -3.08 -29.04 -23.37
N LEU A 629 -2.88 -27.86 -22.76
CA LEU A 629 -2.14 -26.74 -23.35
C LEU A 629 -0.61 -26.95 -23.25
N LEU A 630 -0.11 -27.40 -22.09
CA LEU A 630 1.31 -27.71 -21.90
C LEU A 630 1.77 -28.97 -22.67
N GLY A 631 0.83 -29.79 -23.15
CA GLY A 631 1.11 -30.96 -23.99
C GLY A 631 1.23 -30.68 -25.50
N LYS A 632 1.18 -29.42 -25.95
CA LYS A 632 1.18 -29.05 -27.38
C LYS A 632 2.29 -28.07 -27.77
N LYS A 633 3.50 -28.64 -27.82
CA LYS A 633 4.78 -28.06 -28.31
C LYS A 633 5.32 -26.88 -27.50
#